data_AF-J4GDJ4-F1
#
_entry.id   AF-J4GDJ4-F1
#
_cell.length_a   1.000
_cell.length_b   1.000
_cell.length_c   1.000
_cell.angle_alpha   90.00
_cell.angle_beta   90.00
_cell.angle_gamma   90.00
#
_symmetry.space_group_name_H-M   'P 1'
#
loop_
_entity.id
_entity.type
_entity.pdbx_description
1 polymer ?
#
loop_
_entity_poly.entity_id
_entity_poly.type
_entity_poly.pdbx_seq_one_letter_code
_entity_poly.pdbx_strand_id
1 'polypeptide(L)'
;MLHYYPTIYSISDPHPIAVCSGRSLPDGSPVPPGERTYTNSCTIKHGSFGGVGGEQYYCTGSDDFRTYLWKIPRLAALLEGRRVVGAMDWIGEKSVGTVGFTSGALQPRYVPTELSVPLCRLTGHQSIVNTALMHPHLLHVVTSGIERDILLHSPTPVSPCATGLARTPTDVRALPEGDRRSHRLVLQAMGLLHMPEPEMDDEAESIALFDEILRREGEGDVFELRHWHNDLEEGTDTDDDSVLRMDVDS
;
A
#
# COMPACT_ATOMS: atom_id res chain seq x y z
N MET A 1 -6.12 -9.37 -12.13
CA MET A 1 -6.21 -8.29 -11.14
C MET A 1 -5.07 -7.31 -11.40
N LEU A 2 -5.33 -6.02 -11.51
CA LEU A 2 -4.27 -5.00 -11.64
C LEU A 2 -3.67 -4.77 -10.26
N HIS A 3 -2.43 -5.21 -10.05
CA HIS A 3 -1.69 -4.85 -8.84
C HIS A 3 -1.01 -3.51 -9.07
N TYR A 4 -1.40 -2.50 -8.28
CA TYR A 4 -0.75 -1.19 -8.31
C TYR A 4 0.56 -1.27 -7.52
N TYR A 5 1.67 -1.26 -8.26
CA TYR A 5 3.01 -1.29 -7.68
C TYR A 5 3.53 0.12 -7.40
N PRO A 6 4.36 0.30 -6.35
CA PRO A 6 5.12 1.53 -6.15
C PRO A 6 5.84 1.91 -7.43
N THR A 7 5.50 3.09 -7.94
CA THR A 7 5.99 3.60 -9.22
C THR A 7 6.89 4.79 -8.95
N ILE A 8 8.11 4.73 -9.46
CA ILE A 8 9.16 5.72 -9.22
C ILE A 8 9.27 6.62 -10.45
N TYR A 9 9.30 7.93 -10.19
CA TYR A 9 9.52 8.97 -11.18
C TYR A 9 10.87 9.67 -10.95
N SER A 10 11.48 10.13 -12.04
CA SER A 10 12.51 11.16 -11.92
C SER A 10 11.84 12.52 -11.76
N ILE A 11 12.46 13.43 -11.00
CA ILE A 11 11.98 14.81 -10.88
C ILE A 11 11.99 15.59 -12.22
N SER A 12 12.78 15.12 -13.18
CA SER A 12 12.99 15.78 -14.48
C SER A 12 12.28 15.07 -15.64
N ASP A 13 11.63 13.93 -15.40
CA ASP A 13 10.98 13.13 -16.44
C ASP A 13 9.52 12.90 -16.06
N PRO A 14 8.55 13.29 -16.91
CA PRO A 14 7.13 13.10 -16.62
C PRO A 14 6.69 11.63 -16.70
N HIS A 15 7.51 10.73 -17.23
CA HIS A 15 7.19 9.31 -17.35
C HIS A 15 7.92 8.51 -16.27
N PRO A 16 7.28 7.46 -15.73
CA PRO A 16 7.89 6.65 -14.69
C PRO A 16 9.12 5.93 -15.23
N ILE A 17 10.06 5.68 -14.32
CA ILE A 17 11.35 5.07 -14.61
C ILE A 17 11.47 3.67 -14.00
N ALA A 18 10.77 3.39 -12.90
CA ALA A 18 10.78 2.06 -12.29
C ALA A 18 9.46 1.70 -11.60
N VAL A 19 9.18 0.41 -11.47
CA VAL A 19 8.11 -0.15 -10.64
C VAL A 19 8.65 -1.25 -9.73
N CYS A 20 8.19 -1.29 -8.48
CA CYS A 20 8.66 -2.26 -7.47
C CYS A 20 7.63 -3.37 -7.27
N SER A 21 7.85 -4.56 -7.85
CA SER A 21 6.81 -5.61 -7.87
C SER A 21 7.02 -6.74 -6.86
N GLY A 22 8.26 -6.95 -6.40
CA GLY A 22 8.56 -7.99 -5.41
C GLY A 22 8.29 -9.42 -5.89
N ARG A 23 8.16 -9.68 -7.21
CA ARG A 23 7.79 -10.98 -7.76
C ARG A 23 8.78 -12.12 -7.48
N SER A 24 9.98 -11.80 -7.03
CA SER A 24 11.02 -12.77 -6.65
C SER A 24 11.36 -12.68 -5.16
N LEU A 25 11.96 -13.74 -4.64
CA LEU A 25 12.63 -13.73 -3.34
C LEU A 25 13.90 -12.86 -3.42
N PRO A 26 14.44 -12.40 -2.27
CA PRO A 26 15.66 -11.59 -2.24
C PRO A 26 16.91 -12.23 -2.86
N ASP A 27 16.94 -13.55 -2.97
CA ASP A 27 18.01 -14.31 -3.65
C ASP A 27 17.82 -14.39 -5.18
N GLY A 28 16.74 -13.81 -5.70
CA GLY A 28 16.36 -13.82 -7.12
C GLY A 28 15.53 -15.03 -7.55
N SER A 29 15.32 -16.02 -6.68
CA SER A 29 14.49 -17.18 -6.99
C SER A 29 13.00 -16.82 -7.04
N PRO A 30 12.17 -17.59 -7.78
CA PRO A 30 10.73 -17.34 -7.84
C PRO A 30 10.07 -17.59 -6.47
N VAL A 31 9.01 -16.81 -6.18
CA VAL A 31 8.21 -17.03 -4.97
C VAL A 31 7.53 -18.41 -5.04
N PRO A 32 7.64 -19.26 -3.99
CA PRO A 32 6.99 -20.56 -3.95
C PRO A 32 5.47 -20.49 -4.18
N PRO A 33 4.86 -21.49 -4.81
CA PRO A 33 3.40 -21.55 -4.96
C PRO A 33 2.70 -21.49 -3.59
N GLY A 34 1.70 -20.60 -3.48
CA GLY A 34 0.94 -20.40 -2.25
C GLY A 34 1.55 -19.39 -1.28
N GLU A 35 2.80 -18.94 -1.48
CA GLU A 35 3.36 -17.85 -0.70
C GLU A 35 2.91 -16.49 -1.28
N ARG A 36 2.38 -15.63 -0.41
CA ARG A 36 2.03 -14.25 -0.77
C ARG A 36 3.30 -13.44 -1.00
N THR A 37 3.24 -12.55 -1.98
CA THR A 37 4.29 -11.56 -2.25
C THR A 37 3.75 -10.15 -2.07
N TYR A 38 4.54 -9.14 -2.41
CA TYR A 38 4.17 -7.74 -2.34
C TYR A 38 2.81 -7.48 -2.99
N THR A 39 1.86 -7.07 -2.16
CA THR A 39 0.55 -6.53 -2.56
C THR A 39 0.27 -5.21 -1.84
N ASN A 40 -0.52 -4.39 -2.50
CA ASN A 40 -1.00 -3.09 -2.06
C ASN A 40 -2.42 -2.89 -2.59
N SER A 41 -3.34 -3.73 -2.10
CA SER A 41 -4.74 -3.76 -2.53
C SER A 41 -5.67 -3.34 -1.41
N CYS A 42 -5.29 -3.59 -0.16
CA CYS A 42 -6.19 -3.46 0.99
C CYS A 42 -6.14 -2.10 1.69
N THR A 43 -4.95 -1.51 1.80
CA THR A 43 -4.76 -0.21 2.46
C THR A 43 -3.75 0.64 1.71
N ILE A 44 -3.75 1.95 1.98
CA ILE A 44 -2.75 2.87 1.45
C ILE A 44 -1.40 2.61 2.13
N LYS A 45 -0.34 2.44 1.34
CA LYS A 45 1.04 2.31 1.83
C LYS A 45 1.80 3.61 1.76
N HIS A 46 2.45 3.95 2.86
CA HIS A 46 3.46 4.98 2.93
C HIS A 46 4.86 4.35 2.89
N GLY A 47 5.57 4.58 1.79
CA GLY A 47 6.97 4.20 1.63
C GLY A 47 7.93 5.36 1.89
N SER A 48 9.23 5.07 1.92
CA SER A 48 10.27 6.09 2.02
C SER A 48 11.50 5.71 1.21
N PHE A 49 12.19 6.74 0.74
CA PHE A 49 13.55 6.61 0.21
C PHE A 49 14.55 6.77 1.34
N GLY A 50 15.65 6.04 1.26
CA GLY A 50 16.75 6.14 2.20
C GLY A 50 18.05 5.63 1.59
N GLY A 51 19.15 5.76 2.33
CA GLY A 51 20.45 5.36 1.81
C GLY A 51 21.60 5.89 2.64
N VAL A 52 22.67 5.09 2.71
CA VAL A 52 23.92 5.45 3.37
C VAL A 52 25.05 5.19 2.37
N GLY A 53 26.04 6.08 2.31
CA GLY A 53 27.22 5.87 1.47
C GLY A 53 26.99 6.02 -0.04
N GLY A 54 25.95 6.76 -0.47
CA GLY A 54 25.66 7.03 -1.88
C GLY A 54 24.81 5.97 -2.58
N GLU A 55 24.48 4.88 -1.88
CA GLU A 55 23.47 3.92 -2.32
C GLU A 55 22.06 4.45 -2.03
N GLN A 56 21.10 4.14 -2.90
CA GLN A 56 19.71 4.54 -2.75
C GLN A 56 18.82 3.32 -2.62
N TYR A 57 17.89 3.38 -1.69
CA TYR A 57 16.91 2.35 -1.43
C TYR A 57 15.51 2.96 -1.35
N TYR A 58 14.52 2.12 -1.61
CA TYR A 58 13.12 2.42 -1.36
C TYR A 58 12.52 1.30 -0.52
N CYS A 59 11.79 1.63 0.54
CA CYS A 59 11.03 0.66 1.32
C CYS A 59 9.55 1.01 1.37
N THR A 60 8.72 -0.01 1.47
CA THR A 60 7.28 0.14 1.71
C THR A 60 6.70 -1.11 2.37
N GLY A 61 5.60 -0.92 3.11
CA GLY A 61 4.83 -2.01 3.71
C GLY A 61 3.95 -2.74 2.68
N SER A 62 3.44 -3.90 3.05
CA SER A 62 2.59 -4.75 2.19
C SER A 62 1.48 -5.44 2.98
N ASP A 63 0.46 -5.90 2.25
CA ASP A 63 -0.67 -6.64 2.83
C ASP A 63 -0.33 -8.09 3.21
N ASP A 64 0.84 -8.59 2.80
CA ASP A 64 1.36 -9.92 3.16
C ASP A 64 2.09 -9.93 4.51
N PHE A 65 1.93 -8.87 5.30
CA PHE A 65 2.53 -8.66 6.62
C PHE A 65 4.05 -8.49 6.59
N ARG A 66 4.62 -8.21 5.41
CA ARG A 66 6.05 -7.92 5.24
C ARG A 66 6.28 -6.47 4.83
N THR A 67 7.50 -6.02 5.08
CA THR A 67 8.06 -4.81 4.46
C THR A 67 9.06 -5.21 3.40
N TYR A 68 9.04 -4.53 2.27
CA TYR A 68 9.95 -4.78 1.16
C TYR A 68 10.91 -3.62 1.02
N LEU A 69 12.18 -3.93 0.82
CA LEU A 69 13.24 -2.96 0.55
C LEU A 69 13.85 -3.27 -0.82
N TRP A 70 13.89 -2.29 -1.71
CA TRP A 70 14.57 -2.39 -3.00
C TRP A 70 15.79 -1.50 -3.02
N LYS A 71 16.88 -2.00 -3.60
CA LYS A 71 17.99 -1.16 -4.03
C LYS A 71 17.59 -0.49 -5.34
N ILE A 72 17.72 0.83 -5.40
CA ILE A 72 17.40 1.63 -6.58
C ILE A 72 18.66 1.75 -7.45
N PRO A 73 18.64 1.21 -8.69
CA PRO A 73 19.73 1.41 -9.64
C PRO A 73 19.95 2.89 -9.97
N ARG A 74 21.13 3.21 -10.51
CA ARG A 74 21.40 4.56 -11.01
C ARG A 74 20.38 4.95 -12.08
N LEU A 75 20.00 6.23 -12.11
CA LEU A 75 19.02 6.77 -13.05
C LEU A 75 19.28 6.36 -14.51
N ALA A 76 20.55 6.40 -14.95
CA ALA A 76 20.92 6.00 -16.31
C ALA A 76 20.52 4.55 -16.65
N ALA A 77 20.71 3.61 -15.71
CA ALA A 77 20.35 2.21 -15.91
C ALA A 77 18.83 2.00 -15.95
N LEU A 78 18.07 2.77 -15.15
CA LEU A 78 16.61 2.74 -15.18
C LEU A 78 16.04 3.32 -16.48
N LEU A 79 16.67 4.38 -17.01
CA LEU A 79 16.26 4.96 -18.28
C LEU A 79 16.59 4.05 -19.47
N GLU A 80 17.75 3.39 -19.45
CA GLU A 80 18.13 2.39 -20.46
C GLU A 80 17.20 1.17 -20.44
N GLY A 81 16.79 0.72 -19.25
CA GLY A 81 15.83 -0.37 -19.08
C GLY A 81 14.37 0.00 -19.34
N ARG A 82 14.05 1.29 -19.53
CA ARG A 82 12.67 1.73 -19.80
C ARG A 82 12.34 1.53 -21.28
N ARG A 83 11.31 0.73 -21.56
CA ARG A 83 10.87 0.46 -22.93
C ARG A 83 9.89 1.54 -23.40
N VAL A 84 10.08 2.02 -24.63
CA VAL A 84 9.15 2.92 -25.31
C VAL A 84 8.49 2.16 -26.46
N VAL A 85 7.17 2.08 -26.46
CA VAL A 85 6.37 1.32 -27.43
C VAL A 85 5.49 2.28 -28.21
N GLY A 86 5.46 2.18 -29.54
CA GLY A 86 4.57 2.99 -30.38
C GLY A 86 3.09 2.73 -30.04
N ALA A 87 2.23 3.73 -30.24
CA ALA A 87 0.80 3.62 -29.94
C ALA A 87 0.12 2.45 -30.68
N MET A 88 0.44 2.28 -31.97
CA MET A 88 -0.12 1.21 -32.79
C MET A 88 0.45 -0.15 -32.40
N ASP A 89 1.75 -0.21 -32.10
CA ASP A 89 2.41 -1.45 -31.68
C ASP A 89 1.84 -1.93 -30.34
N TRP A 90 1.57 -1.02 -29.40
CA TRP A 90 0.95 -1.34 -28.12
C TRP A 90 -0.47 -1.92 -28.28
N ILE A 91 -1.26 -1.42 -29.23
CA ILE A 91 -2.61 -1.93 -29.50
C ILE A 91 -2.55 -3.31 -30.17
N GLY A 92 -1.56 -3.52 -31.05
CA GLY A 92 -1.33 -4.81 -31.71
C GLY A 92 -0.68 -5.86 -30.80
N GLU A 93 0.10 -5.44 -29.82
CA GLU A 93 0.77 -6.30 -28.84
C GLU A 93 -0.24 -6.81 -27.80
N LYS A 94 -0.42 -8.13 -27.69
CA LYS A 94 -1.13 -8.73 -26.56
C LYS A 94 -0.21 -8.74 -25.33
N SER A 95 0.14 -7.56 -24.82
CA SER A 95 0.95 -7.40 -23.62
C SER A 95 0.09 -7.62 -22.37
N VAL A 96 -0.29 -8.88 -22.13
CA VAL A 96 -1.06 -9.27 -20.94
C VAL A 96 -0.25 -8.98 -19.68
N GLY A 97 -0.82 -8.22 -18.75
CA GLY A 97 -0.20 -7.93 -17.45
C GLY A 97 0.94 -6.90 -17.48
N THR A 98 1.16 -6.21 -18.61
CA THR A 98 2.12 -5.09 -18.69
C THR A 98 1.39 -3.76 -18.60
N VAL A 99 1.82 -2.88 -17.70
CA VAL A 99 1.28 -1.52 -17.57
C VAL A 99 2.18 -0.55 -18.33
N GLY A 100 1.60 0.15 -19.29
CA GLY A 100 2.27 1.21 -20.05
C GLY A 100 1.68 2.58 -19.72
N PHE A 101 2.55 3.56 -19.48
CA PHE A 101 2.17 4.93 -19.14
C PHE A 101 2.18 5.80 -20.40
N THR A 102 1.21 6.69 -20.54
CA THR A 102 1.11 7.58 -21.69
C THR A 102 0.43 8.89 -21.32
N SER A 103 0.79 9.98 -22.00
CA SER A 103 0.08 11.26 -21.89
C SER A 103 -1.10 11.38 -22.86
N GLY A 104 -1.33 10.39 -23.73
CA GLY A 104 -2.45 10.43 -24.67
C GLY A 104 -2.66 9.14 -25.47
N ALA A 105 -3.83 9.01 -26.09
CA ALA A 105 -4.24 7.79 -26.80
C ALA A 105 -3.34 7.47 -28.02
N LEU A 106 -2.77 8.48 -28.68
CA LEU A 106 -1.90 8.33 -29.86
C LEU A 106 -0.40 8.48 -29.53
N GLN A 107 -0.05 8.74 -28.27
CA GLN A 107 1.34 8.95 -27.83
C GLN A 107 2.04 7.61 -27.54
N PRO A 108 3.38 7.52 -27.59
CA PRO A 108 4.06 6.30 -27.20
C PRO A 108 3.79 5.91 -25.75
N ARG A 109 3.87 4.61 -25.46
CA ARG A 109 3.69 4.02 -24.12
C ARG A 109 5.06 3.76 -23.52
N TYR A 110 5.25 4.24 -22.30
CA TYR A 110 6.46 4.08 -21.52
C TYR A 110 6.24 2.96 -20.51
N VAL A 111 7.01 1.89 -20.65
CA VAL A 111 6.99 0.76 -19.72
C VAL A 111 8.22 0.90 -18.82
N PRO A 112 8.04 1.25 -17.54
CA PRO A 112 9.15 1.46 -16.60
C PRO A 112 9.89 0.16 -16.33
N THR A 113 11.14 0.26 -15.89
CA THR A 113 11.93 -0.91 -15.48
C THR A 113 11.31 -1.59 -14.26
N GLU A 114 11.07 -2.89 -14.34
CA GLU A 114 10.55 -3.65 -13.22
C GLU A 114 11.68 -4.08 -12.27
N LEU A 115 11.61 -3.61 -11.02
CA LEU A 115 12.44 -4.06 -9.90
C LEU A 115 11.72 -5.22 -9.21
N SER A 116 11.85 -6.42 -9.78
CA SER A 116 11.17 -7.64 -9.31
C SER A 116 11.82 -8.26 -8.08
N VAL A 117 13.13 -8.07 -7.90
CA VAL A 117 13.92 -8.65 -6.81
C VAL A 117 14.11 -7.60 -5.70
N PRO A 118 13.47 -7.75 -4.53
CA PRO A 118 13.77 -6.90 -3.38
C PRO A 118 15.16 -7.24 -2.83
N LEU A 119 15.84 -6.28 -2.19
CA LEU A 119 17.08 -6.53 -1.45
C LEU A 119 16.83 -7.41 -0.22
N CYS A 120 15.75 -7.14 0.50
CA CYS A 120 15.33 -7.96 1.64
C CYS A 120 13.83 -7.81 1.91
N ARG A 121 13.31 -8.77 2.67
CA ARG A 121 11.96 -8.77 3.24
C ARG A 121 12.09 -8.68 4.75
N LEU A 122 11.46 -7.69 5.36
CA LEU A 122 11.43 -7.53 6.81
C LEU A 122 10.11 -8.10 7.35
N THR A 123 10.18 -8.84 8.45
CA THR A 123 9.07 -9.60 9.04
C THR A 123 8.90 -9.23 10.51
N GLY A 124 7.85 -9.75 11.14
CA GLY A 124 7.56 -9.56 12.57
C GLY A 124 6.18 -8.96 12.84
N HIS A 125 5.60 -8.26 11.86
CA HIS A 125 4.23 -7.75 11.94
C HIS A 125 3.24 -8.92 11.98
N GLN A 126 2.19 -8.76 12.78
CA GLN A 126 1.03 -9.63 12.78
C GLN A 126 -0.06 -9.11 11.85
N SER A 127 0.05 -7.89 11.37
CA SER A 127 -0.97 -7.26 10.54
C SER A 127 -0.39 -6.64 9.27
N ILE A 128 -1.28 -6.06 8.46
CA ILE A 128 -0.90 -5.31 7.26
C ILE A 128 0.08 -4.20 7.64
N VAL A 129 1.22 -4.13 6.95
CA VAL A 129 2.17 -3.03 7.15
C VAL A 129 1.74 -1.86 6.28
N ASN A 130 1.54 -0.70 6.89
CA ASN A 130 1.10 0.52 6.21
C ASN A 130 2.26 1.46 5.95
N THR A 131 3.16 1.62 6.92
CA THR A 131 4.23 2.61 6.86
C THR A 131 5.58 1.95 7.02
N ALA A 132 6.54 2.33 6.16
CA ALA A 132 7.94 1.97 6.29
C ALA A 132 8.84 3.20 6.09
N LEU A 133 9.57 3.57 7.14
CA LEU A 133 10.45 4.72 7.18
C LEU A 133 11.91 4.30 7.37
N MET A 134 12.77 4.67 6.43
CA MET A 134 14.21 4.55 6.57
C MET A 134 14.79 5.72 7.38
N HIS A 135 15.65 5.41 8.35
CA HIS A 135 16.37 6.44 9.08
C HIS A 135 17.39 7.12 8.15
N PRO A 136 17.53 8.45 8.16
CA PRO A 136 18.36 9.19 7.20
C PRO A 136 19.89 9.00 7.33
N HIS A 137 20.36 8.25 8.33
CA HIS A 137 21.78 8.23 8.71
C HIS A 137 22.22 6.87 9.27
N LEU A 138 21.31 6.18 9.95
CA LEU A 138 21.51 4.83 10.46
C LEU A 138 20.82 3.86 9.51
N LEU A 139 21.37 2.65 9.40
CA LEU A 139 20.75 1.58 8.63
C LEU A 139 19.58 0.96 9.41
N HIS A 140 18.61 1.81 9.79
CA HIS A 140 17.40 1.40 10.46
C HIS A 140 16.18 1.61 9.57
N VAL A 141 15.24 0.68 9.66
CA VAL A 141 13.91 0.83 9.09
C VAL A 141 12.91 0.73 10.23
N VAL A 142 12.02 1.70 10.33
CA VAL A 142 10.92 1.71 11.30
C VAL A 142 9.63 1.45 10.55
N THR A 143 8.81 0.54 11.06
CA THR A 143 7.61 0.06 10.37
C THR A 143 6.41 0.04 11.31
N SER A 144 5.24 0.38 10.78
CA SER A 144 3.97 0.32 11.51
C SER A 144 2.85 -0.17 10.60
N GLY A 145 1.83 -0.77 11.22
CA GLY A 145 0.73 -1.43 10.54
C GLY A 145 -0.64 -1.01 11.08
N ILE A 146 -1.55 -1.97 11.09
CA ILE A 146 -2.83 -1.89 11.80
C ILE A 146 -2.61 -2.11 13.30
N GLU A 147 -1.59 -2.89 13.64
CA GLU A 147 -1.14 -3.10 15.02
C GLU A 147 -0.64 -1.81 15.67
N ARG A 148 -0.70 -1.80 17.00
CA ARG A 148 -0.29 -0.69 17.87
C ARG A 148 1.23 -0.60 17.99
N ASP A 149 1.92 -1.72 17.76
CA ASP A 149 3.36 -1.80 17.86
C ASP A 149 4.08 -1.17 16.66
N ILE A 150 5.23 -0.57 16.95
CA ILE A 150 6.15 -0.05 15.95
C ILE A 150 7.42 -0.89 16.00
N LEU A 151 7.76 -1.49 14.86
CA LEU A 151 8.93 -2.36 14.77
C LEU A 151 10.14 -1.61 14.21
N LEU A 152 11.27 -1.76 14.91
CA LEU A 152 12.59 -1.29 14.49
C LEU A 152 13.39 -2.45 13.88
N HIS A 153 13.80 -2.29 12.63
CA HIS A 153 14.65 -3.23 11.91
C HIS A 153 16.06 -2.69 11.80
N SER A 154 17.04 -3.56 12.04
CA SER A 154 18.47 -3.25 11.98
C SER A 154 19.23 -4.45 11.39
N PRO A 155 20.28 -4.22 10.59
CA PRO A 155 21.15 -5.30 10.11
C PRO A 155 22.03 -5.87 11.23
N THR A 156 22.19 -5.15 12.35
CA THR A 156 23.03 -5.57 13.48
C THR A 156 22.27 -5.58 14.80
N PRO A 157 22.45 -6.59 15.65
CA PRO A 157 21.77 -6.70 16.94
C PRO A 157 22.32 -5.73 18.01
N VAL A 158 23.45 -5.07 17.75
CA VAL A 158 24.18 -4.23 18.73
C VAL A 158 23.96 -2.73 18.49
N SER A 159 22.88 -2.37 17.80
CA SER A 159 22.59 -0.96 17.59
C SER A 159 22.31 -0.27 18.93
N PRO A 160 22.95 0.86 19.27
CA PRO A 160 22.78 1.51 20.57
C PRO A 160 21.32 1.81 20.91
N CYS A 161 20.51 2.15 19.91
CA CYS A 161 19.08 2.44 20.07
C CYS A 161 18.19 1.19 20.14
N ALA A 162 18.73 -0.01 19.93
CA ALA A 162 18.02 -1.28 20.06
C ALA A 162 18.27 -1.96 21.43
N THR A 163 19.06 -1.34 22.30
CA THR A 163 19.34 -1.87 23.65
C THR A 163 18.04 -2.03 24.43
N GLY A 164 17.73 -3.25 24.84
CA GLY A 164 16.52 -3.56 25.61
C GLY A 164 15.27 -3.90 24.77
N LEU A 165 15.37 -3.88 23.44
CA LEU A 165 14.30 -4.37 22.56
C LEU A 165 14.37 -5.90 22.43
N ALA A 166 13.21 -6.56 22.51
CA ALA A 166 13.10 -7.97 22.22
C ALA A 166 13.14 -8.20 20.70
N ARG A 167 13.82 -9.26 20.27
CA ARG A 167 13.83 -9.66 18.86
C ARG A 167 12.46 -10.24 18.50
N THR A 168 11.82 -9.68 17.49
CA THR A 168 10.56 -10.21 16.95
C THR A 168 10.77 -11.55 16.24
N PRO A 169 9.74 -12.41 16.20
CA PRO A 169 9.76 -13.61 15.37
C PRO A 169 10.02 -13.25 13.90
N THR A 170 10.81 -14.09 13.22
CA THR A 170 11.08 -13.91 11.78
C THR A 170 10.02 -14.56 10.91
N ASP A 171 9.21 -15.45 11.47
CA ASP A 171 8.16 -16.16 10.76
C ASP A 171 7.00 -15.22 10.44
N VAL A 172 6.42 -15.39 9.25
CA VAL A 172 5.28 -14.59 8.79
C VAL A 172 4.01 -15.29 9.17
N ARG A 173 3.10 -14.57 9.84
CA ARG A 173 1.80 -15.08 10.25
C ARG A 173 1.01 -15.56 9.03
N ALA A 174 0.49 -16.79 9.10
CA ALA A 174 -0.48 -17.27 8.12
C ALA A 174 -1.84 -16.62 8.35
N LEU A 175 -2.53 -16.26 7.27
CA LEU A 175 -3.89 -15.72 7.36
C LEU A 175 -4.82 -16.82 7.93
N PRO A 176 -5.51 -16.57 9.06
CA PRO A 176 -6.38 -17.58 9.66
C PRO A 176 -7.57 -17.89 8.75
N GLU A 177 -8.27 -18.99 9.04
CA GLU A 177 -9.55 -19.26 8.39
C GLU A 177 -10.61 -18.21 8.80
N GLY A 178 -11.58 -17.98 7.91
CA GLY A 178 -12.63 -17.00 8.16
C GLY A 178 -13.62 -17.45 9.22
N ASP A 179 -13.99 -16.55 10.13
CA ASP A 179 -15.05 -16.74 11.10
C ASP A 179 -16.26 -15.85 10.80
N ARG A 180 -17.45 -16.30 11.23
CA ARG A 180 -18.72 -15.55 11.10
C ARG A 180 -18.64 -14.20 11.79
N ARG A 181 -17.83 -14.05 12.85
CA ARG A 181 -17.62 -12.76 13.52
C ARG A 181 -16.89 -11.77 12.61
N SER A 182 -15.76 -12.16 12.03
CA SER A 182 -14.99 -11.32 11.09
C SER A 182 -15.81 -10.92 9.87
N HIS A 183 -16.61 -11.85 9.34
CA HIS A 183 -17.54 -11.57 8.24
C HIS A 183 -18.57 -10.49 8.61
N ARG A 184 -19.07 -10.49 9.84
CA ARG A 184 -20.01 -9.47 10.34
C ARG A 184 -19.34 -8.11 10.52
N LEU A 185 -18.09 -8.09 11.00
CA LEU A 185 -17.31 -6.85 11.13
C LEU A 185 -17.14 -6.16 9.77
N VAL A 186 -16.84 -6.92 8.70
CA VAL A 186 -16.74 -6.35 7.35
C VAL A 186 -18.08 -5.77 6.87
N LEU A 187 -19.18 -6.50 7.04
CA LEU A 187 -20.51 -5.99 6.68
C LEU A 187 -20.89 -4.72 7.46
N GLN A 188 -20.50 -4.63 8.72
CA GLN A 188 -20.68 -3.43 9.53
C GLN A 188 -19.83 -2.26 9.03
N ALA A 189 -18.54 -2.48 8.76
CA ALA A 189 -17.63 -1.46 8.21
C ALA A 189 -18.06 -0.95 6.82
N MET A 190 -18.81 -1.77 6.07
CA MET A 190 -19.45 -1.41 4.81
C MET A 190 -20.77 -0.65 4.96
N GLY A 191 -21.30 -0.51 6.17
CA GLY A 191 -22.62 0.09 6.42
C GLY A 191 -23.80 -0.81 6.07
N LEU A 192 -23.57 -2.10 5.80
CA LEU A 192 -24.62 -3.07 5.45
C LEU A 192 -25.30 -3.70 6.67
N LEU A 193 -24.74 -3.52 7.86
CA LEU A 193 -25.32 -3.94 9.14
C LEU A 193 -25.17 -2.82 10.16
N HIS A 194 -26.28 -2.40 10.76
CA HIS A 194 -26.27 -1.49 11.90
C HIS A 194 -26.25 -2.31 13.19
N MET A 195 -25.09 -2.33 13.85
CA MET A 195 -24.91 -2.88 15.20
C MET A 195 -24.53 -1.71 16.13
N PRO A 196 -24.81 -1.78 17.44
CA PRO A 196 -24.24 -0.83 18.39
C PRO A 196 -22.72 -0.78 18.16
N GLU A 197 -22.17 0.43 18.01
CA GLU A 197 -20.76 0.59 17.66
C GLU A 197 -19.91 -0.21 18.66
N PRO A 198 -19.18 -1.25 18.23
CA PRO A 198 -18.18 -1.83 19.08
C PRO A 198 -17.17 -0.71 19.36
N GLU A 199 -16.68 -0.63 20.59
CA GLU A 199 -15.47 0.11 20.86
C GLU A 199 -14.35 -0.55 20.03
N MET A 200 -14.11 -0.06 18.81
CA MET A 200 -13.05 -0.55 17.91
C MET A 200 -11.63 -0.29 18.46
N ASP A 201 -11.52 -0.03 19.77
CA ASP A 201 -10.24 0.04 20.46
C ASP A 201 -9.65 -1.35 20.73
N ASP A 202 -10.30 -2.43 20.28
CA ASP A 202 -9.68 -3.75 20.27
C ASP A 202 -8.84 -3.95 18.98
N GLU A 203 -7.52 -3.92 19.15
CA GLU A 203 -6.54 -4.25 18.12
C GLU A 203 -6.84 -5.60 17.45
N ALA A 204 -7.29 -6.60 18.22
CA ALA A 204 -7.60 -7.92 17.69
C ALA A 204 -8.81 -7.89 16.74
N GLU A 205 -9.81 -7.05 17.01
CA GLU A 205 -10.96 -6.86 16.12
C GLU A 205 -10.56 -6.15 14.84
N SER A 206 -9.70 -5.13 14.94
CA SER A 206 -9.15 -4.45 13.76
C SER A 206 -8.35 -5.40 12.88
N ILE A 207 -7.46 -6.22 13.45
CA ILE A 207 -6.72 -7.23 12.69
C ILE A 207 -7.68 -8.24 12.05
N ALA A 208 -8.68 -8.73 12.79
CA ALA A 208 -9.65 -9.69 12.27
C ALA A 208 -10.52 -9.13 11.13
N LEU A 209 -10.83 -7.83 11.16
CA LEU A 209 -11.50 -7.12 10.08
C LEU A 209 -10.64 -7.11 8.81
N PHE A 210 -9.38 -6.68 8.92
CA PHE A 210 -8.48 -6.64 7.76
C PHE A 210 -8.15 -8.03 7.22
N ASP A 211 -8.04 -9.04 8.08
CA ASP A 211 -7.87 -10.43 7.64
C ASP A 211 -9.02 -10.90 6.75
N GLU A 212 -10.25 -10.51 7.08
CA GLU A 212 -11.42 -10.82 6.26
C GLU A 212 -11.44 -10.06 4.94
N ILE A 213 -11.02 -8.79 4.94
CA ILE A 213 -10.88 -8.01 3.70
C ILE A 213 -9.86 -8.68 2.76
N LEU A 214 -8.69 -9.09 3.29
CA LEU A 214 -7.66 -9.78 2.50
C LEU A 214 -8.12 -11.11 1.91
N ARG A 215 -8.99 -11.86 2.62
CA ARG A 215 -9.60 -13.08 2.06
C ARG A 215 -10.48 -12.78 0.87
N ARG A 216 -11.29 -11.70 0.93
CA ARG A 216 -12.24 -11.32 -0.12
C ARG A 216 -11.60 -10.67 -1.33
N GLU A 217 -10.53 -9.90 -1.14
CA GLU A 217 -9.81 -9.27 -2.25
C GLU A 217 -9.21 -10.27 -3.22
N GLY A 218 -8.99 -11.53 -2.82
CA GLY A 218 -8.64 -12.62 -3.74
C GLY A 218 -9.73 -12.94 -4.77
N GLU A 219 -10.99 -12.54 -4.51
CA GLU A 219 -12.18 -12.89 -5.30
C GLU A 219 -12.81 -11.69 -6.04
N GLY A 220 -12.48 -10.44 -5.67
CA GLY A 220 -12.96 -9.21 -6.31
C GLY A 220 -12.63 -7.95 -5.51
N ASP A 221 -12.67 -6.77 -6.14
CA ASP A 221 -12.40 -5.49 -5.46
C ASP A 221 -13.56 -5.14 -4.52
N VAL A 222 -13.26 -5.09 -3.22
CA VAL A 222 -14.22 -4.83 -2.15
C VAL A 222 -14.72 -3.38 -2.20
N PHE A 223 -13.93 -2.45 -2.74
CA PHE A 223 -14.29 -1.03 -2.87
C PHE A 223 -15.16 -0.75 -4.10
N GLU A 224 -15.17 -1.63 -5.10
CA GLU A 224 -16.12 -1.57 -6.22
C GLU A 224 -17.55 -1.96 -5.78
N LEU A 225 -17.69 -2.74 -4.71
CA LEU A 225 -18.99 -3.13 -4.13
C LEU A 225 -19.65 -2.02 -3.30
N ARG A 226 -18.93 -0.94 -2.96
CA ARG A 226 -19.55 0.27 -2.41
C ARG A 226 -20.31 0.98 -3.53
N HIS A 227 -21.60 0.67 -3.66
CA HIS A 227 -22.54 1.66 -4.16
C HIS A 227 -22.47 2.86 -3.20
N TRP A 228 -21.83 3.95 -3.63
CA TRP A 228 -22.03 5.25 -3.01
C TRP A 228 -23.54 5.45 -2.90
N HIS A 229 -24.07 5.52 -1.68
CA HIS A 229 -25.39 6.07 -1.45
C HIS A 229 -25.30 7.51 -1.97
N ASN A 230 -25.95 7.77 -3.11
CA ASN A 230 -26.25 9.11 -3.57
C ASN A 230 -27.29 9.67 -2.59
N ASP A 231 -26.86 10.13 -1.43
CA ASP A 231 -27.65 11.06 -0.63
C ASP A 231 -27.50 12.45 -1.26
N LEU A 232 -28.04 12.58 -2.48
CA LEU A 232 -28.61 13.83 -2.96
C LEU A 232 -30.05 13.87 -2.45
N GLU A 233 -30.22 13.92 -1.13
CA GLU A 233 -31.41 14.58 -0.60
C GLU A 233 -31.16 16.07 -0.80
N GLU A 234 -31.91 16.63 -1.75
CA GLU A 234 -32.02 18.06 -2.01
C GLU A 234 -32.33 18.79 -0.69
N GLY A 235 -31.29 19.31 -0.05
CA GLY A 235 -31.40 20.38 0.92
C GLY A 235 -31.98 21.60 0.21
N THR A 236 -33.30 21.71 0.24
CA THR A 236 -34.00 22.96 -0.07
C THR A 236 -33.80 23.90 1.11
N ASP A 237 -32.64 24.54 1.17
CA ASP A 237 -32.42 25.72 2.00
C ASP A 237 -33.32 26.85 1.46
N THR A 238 -34.53 26.96 2.02
CA THR A 238 -35.31 28.19 1.94
C THR A 238 -34.76 29.16 2.98
N ASP A 239 -33.96 30.12 2.52
CA ASP A 239 -33.56 31.31 3.27
C ASP A 239 -34.82 32.10 3.69
N ASP A 240 -35.17 32.09 4.98
CA ASP A 240 -36.16 33.01 5.57
C ASP A 240 -35.43 34.08 6.38
N ASP A 241 -34.94 35.09 5.65
CA ASP A 241 -34.38 36.34 6.18
C ASP A 241 -35.53 37.23 6.70
N SER A 242 -35.98 37.02 7.94
CA SER A 242 -36.81 37.99 8.66
C SER A 242 -35.99 38.74 9.72
N VAL A 243 -35.45 39.87 9.25
CA VAL A 243 -34.75 40.89 10.04
C VAL A 243 -35.63 41.39 11.18
N LEU A 244 -35.23 41.10 12.42
CA LEU A 244 -35.69 41.76 13.63
C LEU A 244 -35.40 43.26 13.55
N ARG A 245 -36.38 44.06 13.15
CA ARG A 245 -36.39 45.51 13.46
C ARG A 245 -36.97 45.70 14.85
N MET A 246 -36.08 46.00 15.80
CA MET A 246 -36.44 46.74 17.02
C MET A 246 -36.78 48.17 16.61
N ASP A 247 -38.05 48.55 16.68
CA ASP A 247 -38.44 49.95 16.76
C ASP A 247 -38.59 50.33 18.23
N VAL A 248 -37.85 51.38 18.60
CA VAL A 248 -37.83 52.06 19.88
C VAL A 248 -38.81 53.24 19.81
N ASP A 249 -39.69 53.32 20.80
CA ASP A 249 -40.49 54.46 21.29
C ASP A 249 -41.28 55.35 20.30
N SER A 250 -42.63 55.30 20.40
CA SER A 250 -43.48 56.36 20.99
C SER A 250 -44.95 55.94 21.05
#